data_AF-A0A935DHA7-F1
#
_entry.id   AF-A0A935DHA7-F1
#
_cell.length_a   1.000
_cell.length_b   1.000
_cell.length_c   1.000
_cell.angle_alpha   90.00
_cell.angle_beta   90.00
_cell.angle_gamma   90.00
#
_symmetry.space_group_name_H-M   'P 1'
#
loop_
_entity.id
_entity.type
_entity.pdbx_description
1 polymer ?
#
loop_
_entity_poly.entity_id
_entity_poly.type
_entity_poly.pdbx_seq_one_letter_code
_entity_poly.pdbx_strand_id
1 'polypeptide(L)'
;MAEASPHEFNAADDATFLSLASSAARVGVAGHGLGVCLAAAGFLGLIHPPFHLPPHAAPVIAAICLVGAIPPFVAGRQLRAAARSLRAVATTEGDDVAHLMTATDALQRAFTTLIVMLSVYVLGLAVVVAVMFPKGG
;
A
#
# COMPACT_ATOMS: atom_id res chain seq x y z
N MET A 1 -24.39 -31.13 25.43
CA MET A 1 -24.12 -30.59 24.09
C MET A 1 -24.29 -29.09 24.22
N ALA A 2 -23.19 -28.35 24.32
CA ALA A 2 -23.25 -26.89 24.41
C ALA A 2 -23.66 -26.35 23.04
N GLU A 3 -24.75 -25.60 22.99
CA GLU A 3 -25.12 -24.80 21.82
C GLU A 3 -23.98 -23.81 21.59
N ALA A 4 -23.29 -23.95 20.45
CA ALA A 4 -22.38 -22.92 19.98
C ALA A 4 -23.20 -21.63 19.84
N SER A 5 -22.85 -20.61 20.62
CA SER A 5 -23.43 -19.28 20.48
C SER A 5 -23.31 -18.86 19.01
N PRO A 6 -24.37 -18.34 18.35
CA PRO A 6 -24.38 -18.09 16.91
C PRO A 6 -23.32 -17.08 16.39
N HIS A 7 -22.47 -16.55 17.26
CA HIS A 7 -21.54 -15.44 17.00
C HIS A 7 -20.09 -15.71 17.43
N GLU A 8 -19.75 -16.92 17.87
CA GLU A 8 -18.38 -17.25 18.28
C GLU A 8 -17.57 -17.75 17.08
N PHE A 9 -16.47 -17.06 16.74
CA PHE A 9 -15.55 -17.52 15.71
C PHE A 9 -14.90 -18.84 16.12
N ASN A 10 -14.75 -19.77 15.18
CA ASN A 10 -14.09 -21.04 15.47
C ASN A 10 -12.56 -20.92 15.31
N ALA A 11 -11.81 -21.91 15.79
CA ALA A 11 -10.35 -21.92 15.70
C ALA A 11 -9.79 -21.84 14.25
N ALA A 12 -10.56 -22.24 13.24
CA ALA A 12 -10.17 -22.10 11.84
C ALA A 12 -10.33 -20.65 11.33
N ASP A 13 -11.31 -19.91 11.84
CA ASP A 13 -11.51 -18.49 11.55
C ASP A 13 -10.36 -17.66 12.16
N ASP A 14 -9.95 -17.96 13.39
CA ASP A 14 -8.78 -17.33 14.05
C ASP A 14 -7.48 -17.56 13.27
N ALA A 15 -7.25 -18.79 12.80
CA ALA A 15 -6.10 -19.11 11.96
C ALA A 15 -6.13 -18.29 10.64
N THR A 16 -7.32 -18.07 10.08
CA THR A 16 -7.52 -17.25 8.89
C THR A 16 -7.22 -15.78 9.17
N PHE A 17 -7.71 -15.22 10.29
CA PHE A 17 -7.42 -13.85 10.69
C PHE A 17 -5.94 -13.62 10.96
N LEU A 18 -5.25 -14.55 11.62
CA LEU A 18 -3.80 -14.49 11.82
C LEU A 18 -3.03 -14.54 10.50
N SER A 19 -3.44 -15.42 9.57
CA SER A 19 -2.85 -15.50 8.24
C SER A 19 -3.02 -14.20 7.45
N LEU A 20 -4.23 -13.64 7.44
CA LEU A 20 -4.55 -12.36 6.82
C LEU A 20 -3.74 -11.22 7.45
N ALA A 21 -3.67 -11.17 8.78
CA ALA A 21 -2.88 -10.17 9.49
C ALA A 21 -1.39 -10.24 9.16
N SER A 22 -0.82 -11.45 9.12
CA SER A 22 0.59 -11.65 8.76
C SER A 22 0.88 -11.19 7.32
N SER A 23 -0.04 -11.46 6.39
CA SER A 23 0.09 -11.10 4.99
C SER A 23 -0.09 -9.58 4.80
N ALA A 24 -1.10 -8.98 5.43
CA ALA A 24 -1.29 -7.54 5.43
C ALA A 24 -0.10 -6.80 6.06
N ALA A 25 0.50 -7.33 7.14
CA ALA A 25 1.71 -6.75 7.72
C ALA A 25 2.91 -6.80 6.76
N ARG A 26 3.13 -7.94 6.08
CA ARG A 26 4.21 -8.10 5.09
C ARG A 26 4.04 -7.14 3.91
N VAL A 27 2.85 -7.10 3.31
CA VAL A 27 2.54 -6.16 2.22
C VAL A 27 2.65 -4.72 2.72
N GLY A 28 2.24 -4.46 3.95
CA GLY A 28 2.35 -3.14 4.57
C GLY A 28 3.80 -2.67 4.73
N VAL A 29 4.71 -3.57 5.10
CA VAL A 29 6.16 -3.30 5.14
C VAL A 29 6.72 -3.07 3.73
N ALA A 30 6.36 -3.91 2.77
CA ALA A 30 6.81 -3.78 1.39
C ALA A 30 6.36 -2.45 0.77
N GLY A 31 5.10 -2.05 0.95
CA GLY A 31 4.58 -0.77 0.47
C GLY A 31 5.29 0.42 1.08
N HIS A 32 5.59 0.38 2.39
CA HIS A 32 6.37 1.43 3.03
C HIS A 32 7.80 1.50 2.47
N GLY A 33 8.46 0.36 2.29
CA GLY A 33 9.78 0.28 1.66
C GLY A 33 9.78 0.86 0.24
N LEU A 34 8.79 0.49 -0.57
CA LEU A 34 8.64 1.02 -1.93
C LEU A 34 8.45 2.55 -1.93
N GLY A 35 7.60 3.08 -1.04
CA GLY A 35 7.41 4.52 -0.91
C GLY A 35 8.71 5.25 -0.55
N VAL A 36 9.49 4.72 0.40
CA VAL A 36 10.80 5.28 0.76
C VAL A 36 11.78 5.23 -0.42
N CYS A 37 11.85 4.10 -1.13
CA CYS A 37 12.72 3.97 -2.30
C CYS A 37 12.35 4.97 -3.41
N LEU A 38 11.06 5.15 -3.71
CA LEU A 38 10.59 6.11 -4.70
C LEU A 38 10.87 7.55 -4.29
N ALA A 39 10.64 7.88 -3.01
CA ALA A 39 10.97 9.20 -2.49
C ALA A 39 12.48 9.48 -2.61
N ALA A 40 13.32 8.53 -2.20
CA ALA A 40 14.77 8.63 -2.32
C ALA A 40 15.21 8.79 -3.78
N ALA A 41 14.65 8.00 -4.70
CA ALA A 41 14.93 8.11 -6.13
C ALA A 41 14.52 9.48 -6.70
N GLY A 42 13.36 10.01 -6.29
CA GLY A 42 12.90 11.34 -6.65
C GLY A 42 13.84 12.44 -6.14
N PHE A 43 14.22 12.41 -4.86
CA PHE A 43 15.17 13.38 -4.30
C PHE A 43 16.55 13.30 -4.97
N LEU A 44 17.09 12.09 -5.17
CA LEU A 44 18.36 11.90 -5.85
C LEU A 44 18.30 12.38 -7.30
N GLY A 45 17.18 12.17 -8.00
CA GLY A 45 17.00 12.67 -9.37
C GLY A 45 16.92 14.19 -9.48
N LEU A 46 16.53 14.90 -8.42
CA LEU A 46 16.55 16.37 -8.37
C LEU A 46 17.95 16.92 -8.07
N ILE A 47 18.69 16.28 -7.16
CA ILE A 47 20.02 16.76 -6.72
C ILE A 47 21.10 16.34 -7.73
N HIS A 48 21.01 15.12 -8.23
CA HIS A 48 21.96 14.50 -9.15
C HIS A 48 21.20 13.92 -10.36
N PRO A 49 20.71 14.78 -11.26
CA PRO A 49 19.97 14.34 -12.44
C PRO A 49 20.82 13.33 -13.24
N PRO A 50 20.27 12.16 -13.59
CA PRO A 50 21.06 11.13 -14.25
C PRO A 50 21.53 11.60 -15.63
N PHE A 51 22.83 11.47 -15.90
CA PHE A 51 23.44 11.90 -17.17
C PHE A 51 22.88 11.19 -18.41
N HIS A 52 22.22 10.04 -18.24
CA HIS A 52 21.59 9.28 -19.31
C HIS A 52 20.16 9.74 -19.64
N LEU A 53 19.57 10.63 -18.83
CA LEU A 53 18.24 11.17 -19.09
C LEU A 53 18.34 12.53 -19.80
N PRO A 54 17.39 12.84 -20.70
CA PRO A 54 17.28 14.18 -21.25
C PRO A 54 17.16 15.24 -20.14
N PRO A 55 17.83 16.41 -20.25
CA PRO A 55 17.82 17.43 -19.21
C PRO A 55 16.42 17.94 -18.83
N HIS A 56 15.49 17.97 -19.79
CA HIS A 56 14.10 18.35 -19.56
C HIS A 56 13.25 17.23 -18.93
N ALA A 57 13.66 15.97 -19.07
CA ALA A 57 12.94 14.80 -18.57
C ALA A 57 13.27 14.48 -17.11
N ALA A 58 14.53 14.68 -16.70
CA ALA A 58 15.00 14.38 -15.36
C ALA A 58 14.14 15.01 -14.22
N PRO A 59 13.83 16.32 -14.21
CA PRO A 59 13.02 16.90 -13.14
C PRO A 59 11.56 16.39 -13.14
N VAL A 60 11.01 16.06 -14.30
CA VAL A 60 9.64 15.52 -14.43
C VAL A 60 9.57 14.11 -13.87
N ILE A 61 10.51 13.24 -14.25
CA ILE A 61 10.61 11.87 -13.73
C ILE A 61 10.81 11.89 -12.22
N ALA A 62 11.67 12.77 -11.72
CA ALA A 62 11.90 12.93 -10.29
C ALA A 62 10.63 13.35 -9.53
N ALA A 63 9.86 14.32 -10.06
CA ALA A 63 8.58 14.73 -9.49
C ALA A 63 7.55 13.58 -9.48
N ILE A 64 7.48 12.79 -10.55
CA ILE A 64 6.61 11.60 -10.62
C ILE A 64 7.00 10.58 -9.54
N CYS A 65 8.29 10.33 -9.32
CA CYS A 65 8.76 9.44 -8.25
C CYS A 65 8.35 9.95 -6.87
N LEU A 66 8.47 11.25 -6.60
CA LEU A 66 8.06 11.86 -5.32
C LEU A 66 6.55 11.75 -5.09
N VAL A 67 5.73 12.07 -6.09
CA VAL A 67 4.26 11.94 -5.98
C VAL A 67 3.86 10.46 -5.88
N GLY A 68 4.50 9.60 -6.67
CA GLY A 68 4.28 8.16 -6.70
C GLY A 68 4.71 7.44 -5.41
N ALA A 69 5.51 8.08 -4.55
CA ALA A 69 5.85 7.55 -3.23
C ALA A 69 4.70 7.62 -2.22
N ILE A 70 3.74 8.54 -2.42
CA ILE A 70 2.67 8.80 -1.45
C ILE A 70 1.69 7.61 -1.33
N PRO A 71 1.12 7.09 -2.44
CA PRO A 71 0.16 5.98 -2.35
C PRO A 71 0.71 4.71 -1.68
N PRO A 72 1.91 4.18 -1.99
CA PRO A 72 2.41 2.97 -1.34
C PRO A 72 2.74 3.19 0.15
N PHE A 73 3.14 4.41 0.55
CA PHE A 73 3.34 4.76 1.95
C PHE A 73 2.02 4.72 2.73
N VAL A 74 0.98 5.33 2.17
CA VAL A 74 -0.35 5.41 2.77
C VAL A 74 -1.01 4.03 2.82
N ALA A 75 -0.97 3.27 1.72
CA ALA A 75 -1.47 1.89 1.66
C ALA A 75 -0.73 1.00 2.66
N GLY A 76 0.59 1.13 2.75
CA GLY A 76 1.40 0.37 3.68
C GLY A 76 1.02 0.62 5.15
N ARG A 77 0.76 1.89 5.50
CA ARG A 77 0.29 2.27 6.85
C ARG A 77 -1.08 1.67 7.16
N GLN A 78 -2.01 1.72 6.21
CA GLN A 78 -3.36 1.19 6.38
C GLN A 78 -3.36 -0.34 6.52
N LEU A 79 -2.58 -1.05 5.72
CA LEU A 79 -2.43 -2.51 5.83
C LEU A 79 -1.81 -2.95 7.16
N ARG A 80 -0.83 -2.21 7.69
CA ARG A 80 -0.30 -2.45 9.03
C ARG A 80 -1.33 -2.18 10.13
N ALA A 81 -2.19 -1.18 9.96
CA ALA A 81 -3.28 -0.93 10.89
C ALA A 81 -4.31 -2.08 10.86
N ALA A 82 -4.74 -2.49 9.67
CA ALA A 82 -5.62 -3.65 9.48
C ALA A 82 -5.03 -4.92 10.10
N ALA A 83 -3.74 -5.19 9.89
CA ALA A 83 -3.06 -6.34 10.48
C ALA A 83 -3.10 -6.37 12.01
N ARG A 84 -3.02 -5.20 12.67
CA ARG A 84 -3.12 -5.12 14.13
C ARG A 84 -4.53 -5.42 14.61
N SER A 85 -5.55 -4.88 13.94
CA SER A 85 -6.96 -5.13 14.26
C SER A 85 -7.34 -6.60 14.02
N LEU A 86 -6.88 -7.21 12.92
CA LEU A 86 -7.10 -8.64 12.65
C LEU A 86 -6.43 -9.56 13.68
N ARG A 87 -5.24 -9.20 14.17
CA ARG A 87 -4.60 -9.93 15.27
C ARG A 87 -5.39 -9.82 16.56
N ALA A 88 -5.95 -8.65 16.86
CA ALA A 88 -6.78 -8.46 18.04
C ALA A 88 -7.99 -9.40 18.01
N VAL A 89 -8.73 -9.47 16.89
CA VAL A 89 -9.86 -10.39 16.68
C VAL A 89 -9.49 -11.84 16.99
N ALA A 90 -8.36 -12.30 16.45
CA ALA A 90 -7.90 -13.68 16.64
C ALA A 90 -7.41 -14.00 18.07
N THR A 91 -7.17 -12.98 18.89
CA THR A 91 -6.73 -13.14 20.29
C THR A 91 -7.84 -12.91 21.31
N THR A 92 -8.96 -12.31 20.91
CA THR A 92 -10.11 -12.01 21.76
C THR A 92 -11.20 -13.09 21.70
N GLU A 93 -10.86 -14.32 21.30
CA GLU A 93 -11.77 -15.48 21.22
C GLU A 93 -13.09 -15.16 20.49
N GLY A 94 -13.00 -14.35 19.44
CA GLY A 94 -14.11 -14.12 18.51
C GLY A 94 -15.25 -13.20 18.95
N ASP A 95 -15.20 -12.60 20.14
CA ASP A 95 -16.34 -11.81 20.65
C ASP A 95 -16.32 -10.32 20.23
N ASP A 96 -15.49 -9.95 19.24
CA ASP A 96 -15.12 -8.56 19.00
C ASP A 96 -15.41 -8.06 17.57
N VAL A 97 -16.71 -8.01 17.26
CA VAL A 97 -17.27 -7.49 15.98
C VAL A 97 -16.75 -6.08 15.66
N ALA A 98 -16.49 -5.25 16.67
CA ALA A 98 -15.95 -3.90 16.50
C ALA A 98 -14.52 -3.92 15.88
N HIS A 99 -13.68 -4.86 16.31
CA HIS A 99 -12.34 -5.03 15.75
C HIS A 99 -12.39 -5.56 14.32
N LEU A 100 -13.36 -6.42 14.00
CA LEU A 100 -13.58 -6.91 12.64
C LEU A 100 -14.05 -5.79 11.69
N MET A 101 -15.00 -4.96 12.12
CA MET A 101 -15.45 -3.79 11.35
C MET A 101 -14.30 -2.80 11.12
N THR A 102 -13.46 -2.58 12.12
CA THR A 102 -12.27 -1.73 12.00
C THR A 102 -11.25 -2.33 11.02
N ALA A 103 -11.01 -3.64 11.09
CA ALA A 103 -10.09 -4.33 10.19
C ALA A 103 -10.57 -4.28 8.73
N THR A 104 -11.86 -4.54 8.49
CA THR A 104 -12.45 -4.54 7.15
C THR A 104 -12.48 -3.15 6.53
N ASP A 105 -12.85 -2.12 7.28
CA ASP A 105 -12.76 -0.73 6.84
C ASP A 105 -11.30 -0.33 6.50
N ALA A 106 -10.34 -0.71 7.33
CA ALA A 106 -8.93 -0.47 7.05
C ALA A 106 -8.43 -1.20 5.79
N LEU A 107 -8.87 -2.44 5.56
CA LEU A 107 -8.58 -3.19 4.33
C LEU A 107 -9.22 -2.52 3.11
N GLN A 108 -10.48 -2.08 3.19
CA GLN A 108 -11.18 -1.43 2.09
C GLN A 108 -10.51 -0.11 1.70
N ARG A 109 -10.09 0.68 2.68
CA ARG A 109 -9.30 1.90 2.42
C ARG A 109 -7.96 1.54 1.78
N ALA A 110 -7.31 0.46 2.22
CA ALA A 110 -6.04 0.03 1.66
C ALA A 110 -6.19 -0.36 0.19
N PHE A 111 -7.22 -1.15 -0.15
CA PHE A 111 -7.53 -1.51 -1.54
C PHE A 111 -7.87 -0.29 -2.39
N THR A 112 -8.68 0.64 -1.88
CA THR A 112 -8.94 1.92 -2.55
C THR A 112 -7.64 2.68 -2.83
N THR A 113 -6.73 2.71 -1.85
CA THR A 113 -5.42 3.36 -2.00
C THR A 113 -4.54 2.64 -3.03
N LEU A 114 -4.59 1.31 -3.11
CA LEU A 114 -3.88 0.53 -4.13
C LEU A 114 -4.42 0.79 -5.55
N ILE A 115 -5.73 0.98 -5.69
CA ILE A 115 -6.35 1.39 -6.97
C ILE A 115 -5.86 2.78 -7.36
N VAL A 116 -5.83 3.73 -6.43
CA VAL A 116 -5.27 5.07 -6.66
C VAL A 116 -3.79 4.98 -7.04
N MET A 117 -3.00 4.14 -6.35
CA MET A 117 -1.59 3.89 -6.67
C MET A 117 -1.42 3.43 -8.12
N LEU A 118 -2.23 2.45 -8.55
CA LEU A 118 -2.19 1.96 -9.93
C LEU A 118 -2.48 3.08 -10.92
N SER A 119 -3.50 3.89 -10.69
CA SER A 119 -3.84 5.03 -11.54
C SER A 119 -2.72 6.06 -11.62
N VAL A 120 -2.09 6.39 -10.48
CA VAL A 120 -0.94 7.31 -10.42
C VAL A 120 0.25 6.75 -11.20
N TYR A 121 0.53 5.45 -11.13
CA TYR A 121 1.65 4.85 -11.85
C TYR A 121 1.38 4.74 -13.35
N VAL A 122 0.16 4.41 -13.76
CA VAL A 122 -0.22 4.41 -15.18
C VAL A 122 -0.10 5.80 -15.78
N LEU A 123 -0.61 6.82 -15.07
CA LEU A 123 -0.50 8.21 -15.51
C LEU A 123 0.96 8.67 -15.52
N GLY A 124 1.71 8.37 -14.45
CA GLY A 124 3.13 8.68 -14.36
C GLY A 124 3.92 8.07 -15.51
N LEU A 125 3.70 6.80 -15.82
CA LEU A 125 4.33 6.12 -16.96
C LEU A 125 4.01 6.83 -18.28
N ALA A 126 2.74 7.20 -18.51
CA ALA A 126 2.35 7.91 -19.72
C ALA A 126 3.09 9.27 -19.86
N VAL A 127 3.24 10.00 -18.75
CA VAL A 127 4.01 11.26 -18.73
C VAL A 127 5.49 11.00 -19.00
N VAL A 128 6.10 9.99 -18.36
CA VAL A 128 7.51 9.63 -18.62
C VAL A 128 7.73 9.33 -20.11
N VAL A 129 6.86 8.51 -20.72
CA VAL A 129 6.95 8.18 -22.15
C VAL A 129 6.83 9.45 -23.01
N ALA A 130 5.88 10.33 -22.72
CA ALA A 130 5.67 11.56 -23.48
C ALA A 130 6.87 12.52 -23.44
N VAL A 131 7.55 12.61 -22.29
CA VAL A 131 8.69 13.52 -22.11
C VAL A 131 10.00 12.92 -22.65
N MET A 132 10.12 11.58 -22.64
CA MET A 132 11.25 10.87 -23.23
C MET A 132 11.20 10.80 -24.76
N PHE A 133 10.01 10.76 -25.36
CA PHE A 133 9.80 10.63 -26.80
C PHE A 133 8.87 11.72 -27.35
N PRO A 134 9.30 12.99 -27.41
CA PRO A 134 8.50 14.06 -27.98
C PRO A 134 8.26 13.78 -29.48
N LYS A 135 7.00 13.85 -29.92
CA LYS A 135 6.54 13.54 -31.30
C LYS A 135 7.06 14.49 -32.41
N GLY A 136 8.18 15.19 -32.22
CA GLY A 136 8.63 16.24 -33.14
C GLY A 136 10.14 16.49 -33.18
N GLY A 137 10.96 15.44 -33.02
CA GLY A 137 12.41 15.48 -33.25
C GLY A 137 12.80 14.79 -34.55
#